data_AF-A0A399WL77-F1
#
_entry.id   AF-A0A399WL77-F1
#
_cell.length_a   1.000
_cell.length_b   1.000
_cell.length_c   1.000
_cell.angle_alpha   90.00
_cell.angle_beta   90.00
_cell.angle_gamma   90.00
#
_symmetry.space_group_name_H-M   'P 1'
#
loop_
_entity.id
_entity.type
_entity.pdbx_description
1 polymer ?
#
loop_
_entity_poly.entity_id
_entity_poly.type
_entity_poly.pdbx_seq_one_letter_code
_entity_poly.pdbx_strand_id
1 'polypeptide(L)'
;MGIFDRLFKAQKPVDSRRERLLAIGRITDGVIIELKKGENSDIVAVYHYTLNGVEFESAEVLTEAQKNAGISYAPGSSVAIRYDPKNQVNSIIE
;
A
#
# COMPACT_ATOMS: atom_id res chain seq x y z
N MET A 1 8.16 -19.37 -28.27
CA MET A 1 7.85 -19.44 -26.83
C MET A 1 9.03 -18.85 -26.07
N GLY A 2 8.90 -17.60 -25.63
CA GLY A 2 9.99 -16.83 -25.03
C GLY A 2 10.06 -17.03 -23.52
N ILE A 3 11.27 -17.29 -23.04
CA ILE A 3 11.66 -17.36 -21.62
C ILE A 3 11.34 -16.07 -20.81
N PHE A 4 11.00 -14.97 -21.48
CA PHE A 4 10.66 -13.68 -20.86
C PHE A 4 9.17 -13.52 -20.50
N ASP A 5 8.29 -14.39 -21.00
CA ASP A 5 6.83 -14.27 -20.82
C ASP A 5 6.35 -14.68 -19.41
N ARG A 6 7.23 -15.28 -18.60
CA ARG A 6 6.93 -15.71 -17.23
C ARG A 6 7.28 -14.70 -16.16
N LEU A 7 7.93 -13.58 -16.52
CA LEU A 7 8.27 -12.53 -15.56
C LEU A 7 7.18 -11.46 -15.47
N PHE A 8 6.29 -11.37 -16.46
CA PHE A 8 5.17 -10.46 -16.44
C PHE A 8 3.85 -11.23 -16.34
N LYS A 9 3.04 -10.85 -15.35
CA LYS A 9 1.59 -11.12 -15.23
C LYS A 9 1.18 -12.41 -14.53
N ALA A 10 1.57 -12.53 -13.26
CA ALA A 10 0.61 -13.00 -12.25
C ALA A 10 0.04 -11.75 -11.56
N GLN A 11 -1.06 -11.20 -12.09
CA GLN A 11 -1.93 -10.35 -11.27
C GLN A 11 -2.53 -11.27 -10.21
N LYS A 12 -1.82 -11.44 -9.09
CA LYS A 12 -2.42 -12.06 -7.91
C LYS A 12 -3.58 -11.16 -7.49
N PRO A 13 -4.74 -11.71 -7.15
CA PRO A 13 -5.88 -10.90 -6.73
C PRO A 13 -5.45 -10.04 -5.55
N VAL A 14 -5.77 -8.74 -5.60
CA VAL A 14 -5.43 -7.73 -4.59
C VAL A 14 -5.85 -8.22 -3.19
N ASP A 15 -6.97 -8.96 -3.10
CA ASP A 15 -7.44 -9.62 -1.88
C ASP A 15 -6.39 -10.55 -1.25
N SER A 16 -5.70 -11.38 -2.03
CA SER A 16 -4.70 -12.32 -1.48
C SER A 16 -3.51 -11.62 -0.82
N ARG A 17 -3.17 -10.39 -1.25
CA ARG A 17 -2.11 -9.58 -0.64
C ARG A 17 -2.62 -8.96 0.65
N ARG A 18 -3.79 -8.32 0.62
CA ARG A 18 -4.37 -7.65 1.78
C ARG A 18 -4.69 -8.65 2.89
N GLU A 19 -5.34 -9.77 2.57
CA GLU A 19 -5.64 -10.86 3.50
C GLU A 19 -4.37 -11.42 4.15
N ARG A 20 -3.33 -11.66 3.34
CA ARG A 20 -2.06 -12.13 3.88
C ARG A 20 -1.45 -11.11 4.83
N LEU A 21 -1.39 -9.84 4.45
CA LEU A 21 -0.85 -8.79 5.30
C LEU A 21 -1.68 -8.65 6.58
N LEU A 22 -3.01 -8.68 6.53
CA LEU A 22 -3.87 -8.67 7.71
C LEU A 22 -3.56 -9.85 8.66
N ALA A 23 -3.20 -11.02 8.13
CA ALA A 23 -2.87 -12.19 8.93
C ALA A 23 -1.47 -12.17 9.59
N ILE A 24 -0.44 -11.66 8.90
CA ILE A 24 0.97 -11.78 9.35
C ILE A 24 1.71 -10.45 9.53
N GLY A 25 1.13 -9.36 9.06
CA GLY A 25 1.78 -8.05 8.95
C GLY A 25 1.87 -7.35 10.30
N ARG A 26 2.94 -6.56 10.46
CA ARG A 26 3.13 -5.66 11.61
C ARG A 26 2.67 -4.25 11.24
N ILE A 27 2.33 -3.46 12.25
CA ILE A 27 1.88 -2.08 12.08
C ILE A 27 2.99 -1.13 12.49
N THR A 28 3.17 -0.06 11.72
CA THR A 28 3.95 1.12 12.05
C THR A 28 3.17 2.36 11.64
N ASP A 29 3.58 3.52 12.15
CA ASP A 29 3.07 4.79 11.65
C ASP A 29 3.74 5.16 10.32
N GLY A 30 2.97 5.77 9.44
CA GLY A 30 3.43 6.37 8.19
C GLY A 30 2.69 7.68 7.91
N VAL A 31 3.07 8.34 6.83
CA VAL A 31 2.49 9.63 6.42
C VAL A 31 2.17 9.59 4.94
N ILE A 32 0.98 10.03 4.57
CA ILE A 32 0.60 10.19 3.16
C ILE A 32 1.32 11.42 2.60
N ILE A 33 2.02 11.22 1.48
CA ILE A 33 2.75 12.28 0.78
C ILE A 33 1.85 12.94 -0.27
N GLU A 34 1.13 12.12 -1.04
CA GLU A 34 0.31 12.61 -2.15
C GLU A 34 -0.83 11.65 -2.47
N LEU A 35 -1.88 12.18 -3.10
CA LEU A 35 -2.97 11.40 -3.66
C LEU A 35 -2.96 11.55 -5.19
N LYS A 36 -2.94 10.41 -5.89
CA LYS A 36 -3.03 10.32 -7.35
C LYS A 36 -4.38 9.79 -7.77
N LYS A 37 -4.91 10.29 -8.88
CA LYS A 37 -6.05 9.67 -9.54
C LYS A 37 -5.53 8.52 -10.40
N GLY A 38 -5.98 7.30 -10.10
CA GLY A 38 -5.73 6.10 -10.89
C GLY A 38 -6.71 5.97 -12.06
N GLU A 39 -6.72 4.79 -12.67
CA GLU A 39 -7.73 4.42 -13.66
C GLU A 39 -9.10 4.25 -12.98
N ASN A 40 -10.20 4.42 -13.72
CA ASN A 40 -11.58 4.19 -13.23
C ASN A 40 -12.00 4.97 -11.96
N SER A 41 -11.45 6.16 -11.73
CA SER A 41 -11.74 6.99 -10.54
C SER A 41 -11.18 6.44 -9.22
N ASP A 42 -10.23 5.51 -9.28
CA ASP A 42 -9.49 5.11 -8.10
C ASP A 42 -8.61 6.23 -7.56
N ILE A 43 -8.45 6.26 -6.24
CA ILE A 43 -7.54 7.17 -5.56
C ILE A 43 -6.38 6.33 -5.04
N VAL A 44 -5.19 6.60 -5.53
CA VAL A 44 -3.95 5.96 -5.09
C VAL A 44 -3.26 6.89 -4.10
N ALA A 45 -3.06 6.43 -2.88
CA ALA A 45 -2.30 7.16 -1.89
C ALA A 45 -0.83 6.74 -1.96
N VAL A 46 0.07 7.70 -2.07
CA VAL A 46 1.52 7.52 -1.92
C VAL A 46 1.89 7.94 -0.51
N TYR A 47 2.67 7.12 0.17
CA TYR A 47 2.99 7.29 1.58
C TYR A 47 4.42 6.83 1.87
N HIS A 48 5.01 7.38 2.93
CA HIS A 48 6.25 6.87 3.49
C HIS A 48 6.06 6.37 4.91
N TYR A 49 6.96 5.49 5.34
CA TYR A 49 7.09 5.02 6.70
C TYR A 49 8.55 4.64 6.98
N THR A 50 8.93 4.66 8.25
CA THR A 50 10.31 4.39 8.66
C THR A 50 10.37 3.15 9.51
N LEU A 51 11.27 2.22 9.17
CA LEU A 51 11.59 1.04 9.96
C LEU A 51 13.08 1.02 10.28
N ASN A 52 13.44 1.01 11.56
CA ASN A 52 14.84 0.94 12.02
C ASN A 52 15.75 2.00 11.35
N GLY A 53 15.24 3.21 11.13
CA GLY A 53 15.97 4.30 10.47
C GLY A 53 16.03 4.23 8.94
N VAL A 54 15.42 3.21 8.32
CA VAL A 54 15.29 3.11 6.86
C VAL A 54 13.91 3.63 6.46
N GLU A 55 13.90 4.59 5.54
CA GLU A 55 12.68 5.14 4.96
C GLU A 55 12.23 4.29 3.77
N PHE A 56 10.94 3.98 3.73
CA PHE A 56 10.28 3.27 2.66
C PHE A 56 9.20 4.16 2.09
N GLU A 57 9.09 4.19 0.76
CA GLU A 57 7.97 4.81 0.05
C GLU A 57 7.17 3.72 -0.65
N SER A 58 5.84 3.83 -0.61
CA SER A 58 4.94 2.92 -1.31
C SER A 58 3.67 3.62 -1.77
N ALA A 59 2.91 2.92 -2.59
CA ALA A 59 1.63 3.40 -3.13
C ALA A 59 0.58 2.30 -3.03
N GLU A 60 -0.63 2.65 -2.63
CA GLU A 60 -1.75 1.73 -2.49
C GLU A 60 -3.06 2.39 -2.93
N VAL A 61 -3.94 1.61 -3.56
CA VAL A 61 -5.30 2.07 -3.90
C VAL A 61 -6.12 2.15 -2.61
N LEU A 62 -6.71 3.31 -2.33
CA LEU A 62 -7.60 3.48 -1.20
C LEU A 62 -8.87 2.64 -1.39
N THR A 63 -9.29 1.95 -0.33
CA THR A 63 -10.59 1.27 -0.31
C THR A 63 -11.73 2.29 -0.29
N GLU A 64 -12.94 1.88 -0.70
CA GLU A 64 -14.12 2.76 -0.65
C GLU A 64 -14.36 3.37 0.75
N ALA A 65 -14.12 2.59 1.82
CA ALA A 65 -14.23 3.08 3.19
C ALA A 65 -13.20 4.20 3.49
N GLN A 66 -11.96 4.04 3.03
CA GLN A 66 -10.89 5.02 3.21
C GLN A 66 -11.13 6.27 2.36
N LYS A 67 -11.64 6.12 1.12
CA LYS A 67 -12.07 7.25 0.26
C LYS A 67 -13.14 8.10 0.96
N ASN A 68 -14.11 7.46 1.59
CA ASN A 68 -15.19 8.15 2.32
C ASN A 68 -14.70 8.86 3.60
N ALA A 69 -13.61 8.39 4.20
CA ALA A 69 -12.95 9.01 5.35
C ALA A 69 -11.94 10.11 4.97
N GLY A 70 -12.07 10.71 3.78
CA GLY A 70 -11.01 11.38 3.02
C GLY A 70 -10.09 12.38 3.74
N ILE A 71 -10.53 13.05 4.81
CA ILE A 71 -9.65 13.94 5.61
C ILE A 71 -8.55 13.12 6.30
N SER A 72 -8.86 11.92 6.79
CA SER A 72 -7.91 11.05 7.49
C SER A 72 -6.87 10.44 6.56
N TYR A 73 -7.12 10.49 5.25
CA TYR A 73 -6.24 9.96 4.21
C TYR A 73 -5.75 11.06 3.26
N ALA A 74 -5.82 12.33 3.67
CA ALA A 74 -5.28 13.44 2.90
C ALA A 74 -3.75 13.51 3.02
N PRO A 75 -3.04 14.16 2.07
CA PRO A 75 -1.61 14.43 2.20
C PRO A 75 -1.26 15.11 3.53
N GLY A 76 -0.20 14.65 4.18
CA GLY A 76 0.23 15.05 5.52
C GLY A 76 -0.44 14.29 6.67
N SER A 77 -1.46 13.46 6.39
CA SER A 77 -2.12 12.67 7.44
C SER A 77 -1.23 11.53 7.90
N SER A 78 -1.18 11.33 9.22
CA SER A 78 -0.57 10.15 9.81
C SER A 78 -1.52 8.97 9.69
N VAL A 79 -1.02 7.84 9.20
CA VAL A 79 -1.79 6.63 8.94
C VAL A 79 -1.06 5.40 9.47
N ALA A 80 -1.83 4.39 9.85
CA ALA A 80 -1.29 3.09 10.19
C ALA A 80 -0.90 2.34 8.91
N ILE A 81 0.37 1.93 8.82
CA ILE A 81 0.91 1.13 7.73
C ILE A 81 1.14 -0.29 8.21
N ARG A 82 0.50 -1.24 7.53
CA ARG A 82 0.73 -2.66 7.77
C ARG A 82 1.72 -3.21 6.75
N TYR A 83 2.83 -3.79 7.21
CA TYR A 83 3.90 -4.30 6.36
C TYR A 83 4.26 -5.77 6.66
N ASP A 84 4.78 -6.49 5.66
CA ASP A 84 5.31 -7.85 5.84
C ASP A 84 6.71 -7.76 6.50
N PRO A 85 6.92 -8.29 7.73
CA PRO A 85 8.22 -8.19 8.40
C PRO A 85 9.36 -8.93 7.66
N LYS A 86 9.04 -9.88 6.78
CA LYS A 86 10.02 -10.59 5.95
C LYS A 86 10.26 -9.91 4.60
N ASN A 87 9.36 -9.03 4.15
CA ASN A 87 9.50 -8.23 2.94
C ASN A 87 8.92 -6.84 3.20
N GLN A 88 9.73 -5.97 3.81
CA GLN A 88 9.27 -4.71 4.39
C GLN A 88 8.66 -3.76 3.36
N VAL A 89 9.10 -3.81 2.09
CA VAL A 89 8.53 -3.01 0.98
C VAL A 89 7.05 -3.35 0.75
N ASN A 90 6.65 -4.61 1.00
CA ASN A 90 5.26 -5.03 0.85
C ASN A 90 4.42 -4.52 2.02
N SER A 91 3.69 -3.44 1.77
CA SER A 91 2.92 -2.70 2.77
C SER A 91 1.55 -2.28 2.25
N ILE A 92 0.61 -2.00 3.15
CA ILE A 92 -0.71 -1.45 2.85
C ILE A 92 -1.08 -0.40 3.89
N ILE A 93 -1.99 0.49 3.51
CA ILE A 93 -2.66 1.38 4.44
C ILE A 93 -3.81 0.61 5.10
N GLU A 94 -3.82 0.60 6.45
CA GLU A 94 -4.86 -0.04 7.26
C GLU A 94 -6.24 0.61 7.05
#